data_AF-A0A5N5GST0-F1
#
_entry.id   AF-A0A5N5GST0-F1
#
_cell.length_a   1.000
_cell.length_b   1.000
_cell.length_c   1.000
_cell.angle_alpha   90.00
_cell.angle_beta   90.00
_cell.angle_gamma   90.00
#
_symmetry.space_group_name_H-M   'P 1'
#
loop_
_entity.id
_entity.type
_entity.pdbx_description
1 polymer ?
#
loop_
_entity_poly.entity_id
_entity_poly.type
_entity_poly.pdbx_seq_one_letter_code
_entity_poly.pdbx_strand_id
1 'polypeptide(L)'
;MQCKTVRVAMVLHELAQKPPHRLLAEKFIALLQSCKAMKQLHQIQTQIISHGFSHNEYIAPKIVSACAELKQMAYAHKVFDEIPDPNVALWNAMFRGYGKNENHGEVIVLFCRMKSMDILPNCFTFPVVIKSCGKMKRLIEGEMVHCVVIKCGFGANPYVGTTLIEMYAAGGLIGAAYKVFGEMFERNVVAWTSMINGYILCGDMVSAQRLFDLAPERDIVLWNTMISGYIELRDMVAARKLFDEMPRQDVMCWNTVLNGYASNGDIEACERLFEEMPERNVFSWNGLIGGYARNGRFFETLGSFKRMLSESDLLPNDATLVTVLSACARLGALDLGKWLHVYAKSIGYKRNVYVGNALIDMYAKCGIIDNALDVFTSMDKKDLISWNTIICGLAMHGRGADALNLFSQMKNCGGKPDAITFVGILCSCTHLGLVEDGLLYFQSMVDDYSIVPQIEHYGCMVDLLGRSGLLDQAMNFVRKMPMEADAVIWAALLGACRIYKKIDLAELALERLIELEPKNPANYVMLSNIYGDLGRWKDVARLKVSMRDTGHKKFPGVSLIEVNDGVVEFYSLDKRHPETEEIYGALMGLTKLLRSSGYVPNILELGQGAYHN
;
A
#
# COMPACT_ATOMS: atom_id res chain seq x y z
N MET A 1 -18.66 -61.13 22.55
CA MET A 1 -18.99 -59.87 23.27
C MET A 1 -18.31 -59.73 24.65
N GLN A 2 -17.60 -60.73 25.20
CA GLN A 2 -16.97 -60.62 26.53
C GLN A 2 -15.49 -60.13 26.54
N CYS A 3 -14.84 -59.96 25.37
CA CYS A 3 -13.41 -59.57 25.33
C CYS A 3 -13.14 -58.05 25.16
N LYS A 4 -14.16 -57.24 24.78
CA LYS A 4 -14.02 -55.77 24.70
C LYS A 4 -14.34 -55.06 26.02
N THR A 5 -15.18 -55.64 26.87
CA THR A 5 -15.57 -55.04 28.16
C THR A 5 -14.45 -55.13 29.20
N VAL A 6 -13.58 -56.15 29.12
CA VAL A 6 -12.43 -56.31 30.03
C VAL A 6 -11.30 -55.31 29.72
N ARG A 7 -11.09 -54.94 28.44
CA ARG A 7 -10.11 -53.90 28.07
C ARG A 7 -10.54 -52.49 28.47
N VAL A 8 -11.83 -52.17 28.39
CA VAL A 8 -12.34 -50.87 28.87
C VAL A 8 -12.31 -50.79 30.40
N ALA A 9 -12.56 -51.90 31.10
CA ALA A 9 -12.45 -51.97 32.56
C ALA A 9 -10.99 -51.90 33.06
N MET A 10 -10.01 -52.49 32.35
CA MET A 10 -8.58 -52.36 32.67
C MET A 10 -8.04 -50.95 32.39
N VAL A 11 -8.44 -50.31 31.29
CA VAL A 11 -8.01 -48.94 30.96
C VAL A 11 -8.64 -47.91 31.91
N LEU A 12 -9.88 -48.12 32.35
CA LEU A 12 -10.48 -47.30 33.41
C LEU A 12 -9.86 -47.55 34.80
N HIS A 13 -9.29 -48.73 35.04
CA HIS A 13 -8.56 -49.04 36.28
C HIS A 13 -7.11 -48.50 36.25
N GLU A 14 -6.47 -48.41 35.08
CA GLU A 14 -5.19 -47.69 34.90
C GLU A 14 -5.35 -46.16 34.90
N LEU A 15 -6.47 -45.63 34.40
CA LEU A 15 -6.80 -44.19 34.51
C LEU A 15 -7.24 -43.78 35.94
N ALA A 16 -7.45 -44.75 36.84
CA ALA A 16 -7.60 -44.52 38.27
C ALA A 16 -6.24 -44.40 39.01
N GLN A 17 -5.11 -44.48 38.31
CA GLN A 17 -3.79 -44.31 38.92
C GLN A 17 -3.43 -42.82 39.13
N LYS A 18 -3.61 -42.40 40.39
CA LYS A 18 -2.98 -41.28 41.11
C LYS A 18 -3.35 -39.82 40.69
N PRO A 19 -4.13 -39.08 41.50
CA PRO A 19 -4.44 -37.65 41.28
C PRO A 19 -3.24 -36.72 41.01
N PRO A 20 -2.01 -36.95 41.53
CA PRO A 20 -0.83 -36.16 41.19
C PRO A 20 -0.45 -36.13 39.71
N HIS A 21 -0.66 -37.23 38.96
CA HIS A 21 -0.20 -37.36 37.58
C HIS A 21 -1.05 -36.52 36.61
N ARG A 22 -2.36 -36.41 36.88
CA ARG A 22 -3.29 -35.55 36.15
C ARG A 22 -3.04 -34.06 36.42
N LEU A 23 -2.85 -33.71 37.69
CA LEU A 23 -2.48 -32.34 38.11
C LEU A 23 -1.16 -31.87 37.47
N LEU A 24 -0.19 -32.78 37.32
CA LEU A 24 1.08 -32.48 36.68
C LEU A 24 0.93 -32.26 35.17
N ALA A 25 0.12 -33.07 34.49
CA ALA A 25 -0.21 -32.86 33.08
C ALA A 25 -0.93 -31.52 32.84
N GLU A 26 -1.88 -31.16 33.69
CA GLU A 26 -2.59 -29.87 33.62
C GLU A 26 -1.63 -28.68 33.83
N LYS A 27 -0.66 -28.79 34.75
CA LYS A 27 0.40 -27.79 34.93
C LYS A 27 1.27 -27.65 33.68
N PHE A 28 1.69 -28.74 33.04
CA PHE A 28 2.46 -28.67 31.80
C PHE A 28 1.67 -28.02 30.67
N ILE A 29 0.37 -28.30 30.54
CA ILE A 29 -0.49 -27.65 29.55
C ILE A 29 -0.57 -26.14 29.79
N ALA A 30 -0.74 -25.69 31.03
CA ALA A 30 -0.78 -24.26 31.36
C ALA A 30 0.57 -23.57 31.06
N LEU A 31 1.69 -24.23 31.40
CA LEU A 31 3.03 -23.72 31.10
C LEU A 31 3.25 -23.57 29.58
N LEU A 32 2.84 -24.56 28.79
CA LEU A 32 2.92 -24.51 27.32
C LEU A 32 2.08 -23.37 26.73
N GLN A 33 0.87 -23.13 27.27
CA GLN A 33 0.02 -22.02 26.83
C GLN A 33 0.60 -20.64 27.17
N SER A 34 1.37 -20.53 28.26
CA SER A 34 2.02 -19.28 28.67
C SER A 34 3.41 -19.06 28.07
N CYS A 35 3.90 -20.01 27.26
CA CYS A 35 5.26 -20.00 26.73
C CYS A 35 5.46 -18.87 25.71
N LYS A 36 6.50 -18.04 25.90
CA LYS A 36 6.81 -16.90 25.03
C LYS A 36 8.17 -17.01 24.34
N ALA A 37 8.97 -18.02 24.66
CA ALA A 37 10.32 -18.17 24.15
C ALA A 37 10.70 -19.64 23.92
N MET A 38 11.49 -19.89 22.87
CA MET A 38 11.95 -21.26 22.55
C MET A 38 12.79 -21.90 23.64
N LYS A 39 13.58 -21.12 24.39
CA LYS A 39 14.33 -21.65 25.55
C LYS A 39 13.40 -22.21 26.62
N GLN A 40 12.28 -21.52 26.89
CA GLN A 40 11.26 -21.98 27.83
C GLN A 40 10.56 -23.23 27.30
N LEU A 41 10.23 -23.27 26.01
CA LEU A 41 9.63 -24.44 25.39
C LEU A 41 10.51 -25.69 25.51
N HIS A 42 11.81 -25.58 25.20
CA HIS A 42 12.75 -26.68 25.35
C HIS A 42 12.86 -27.14 26.82
N GLN A 43 12.93 -26.20 27.78
CA GLN A 43 12.95 -26.54 29.20
C GLN A 43 11.69 -27.30 29.62
N ILE A 44 10.51 -26.84 29.22
CA ILE A 44 9.22 -27.49 29.51
C ILE A 44 9.19 -28.88 28.86
N GLN A 45 9.64 -29.01 27.61
CA GLN A 45 9.68 -30.30 26.89
C GLN A 45 10.65 -31.30 27.53
N THR A 46 11.84 -30.87 27.96
CA THR A 46 12.76 -31.73 28.72
C THR A 46 12.14 -32.23 30.01
N GLN A 47 11.38 -31.39 30.71
CA GLN A 47 10.64 -31.77 31.92
C GLN A 47 9.49 -32.75 31.62
N ILE A 48 8.79 -32.56 30.50
CA ILE A 48 7.75 -33.49 30.03
C ILE A 48 8.35 -34.86 29.73
N ILE A 49 9.51 -34.92 29.06
CA ILE A 49 10.21 -36.17 28.75
C ILE A 49 10.72 -36.85 30.02
N SER A 50 11.36 -36.10 30.93
CA SER A 50 11.92 -36.66 32.17
C SER A 50 10.86 -37.23 33.12
N HIS A 51 9.64 -36.70 33.08
CA HIS A 51 8.51 -37.19 33.85
C HIS A 51 7.66 -38.25 33.11
N GLY A 52 8.09 -38.71 31.93
CA GLY A 52 7.44 -39.81 31.20
C GLY A 52 6.19 -39.42 30.40
N PHE A 53 6.00 -38.14 30.10
CA PHE A 53 4.82 -37.62 29.36
C PHE A 53 5.08 -37.45 27.85
N SER A 54 6.18 -37.97 27.30
CA SER A 54 6.61 -37.76 25.92
C SER A 54 5.57 -38.17 24.85
N HIS A 55 4.76 -39.19 25.13
CA HIS A 55 3.72 -39.68 24.22
C HIS A 55 2.29 -39.42 24.74
N ASN A 56 2.12 -38.43 25.63
CA ASN A 56 0.81 -38.13 26.17
C ASN A 56 -0.09 -37.45 25.11
N GLU A 57 -1.23 -38.07 24.84
CA GLU A 57 -2.23 -37.69 23.84
C GLU A 57 -2.78 -36.25 23.97
N TYR A 58 -2.70 -35.66 25.16
CA TYR A 58 -3.22 -34.32 25.45
C TYR A 58 -2.14 -33.23 25.46
N ILE A 59 -0.88 -33.60 25.70
CA ILE A 59 0.24 -32.66 25.82
C ILE A 59 0.88 -32.39 24.45
N ALA A 60 1.05 -33.42 23.61
CA ALA A 60 1.67 -33.26 22.30
C ALA A 60 0.98 -32.21 21.38
N PRO A 61 -0.38 -32.15 21.28
CA PRO A 61 -1.05 -31.09 20.52
C PRO A 61 -0.78 -29.68 21.06
N LYS A 62 -0.55 -29.56 22.38
CA LYS A 62 -0.27 -28.28 23.05
C LYS A 62 1.18 -27.84 22.82
N ILE A 63 2.13 -28.76 22.75
CA ILE A 63 3.50 -28.48 22.33
C ILE A 63 3.49 -27.91 20.90
N VAL A 64 2.82 -28.59 19.97
CA VAL A 64 2.67 -28.12 18.58
C VAL A 64 2.01 -26.74 18.51
N SER A 65 0.96 -26.51 19.30
CA SER A 65 0.29 -25.20 19.35
C SER A 65 1.23 -24.10 19.88
N ALA A 66 2.04 -24.39 20.90
CA ALA A 66 3.06 -23.46 21.40
C ALA A 66 4.14 -23.17 20.35
N CYS A 67 4.62 -24.19 19.62
CA CYS A 67 5.54 -24.01 18.50
C CYS A 67 4.94 -23.09 17.42
N ALA A 68 3.65 -23.24 17.12
CA ALA A 68 2.95 -22.42 16.13
C ALA A 68 2.86 -20.95 16.56
N GLU A 69 2.58 -20.65 17.82
CA GLU A 69 2.59 -19.28 18.36
C GLU A 69 3.99 -18.65 18.30
N LEU A 70 5.04 -19.46 18.46
CA LEU A 70 6.43 -19.03 18.35
C LEU A 70 6.95 -19.00 16.91
N LYS A 71 6.10 -19.29 15.90
CA LYS A 71 6.45 -19.40 14.48
C LYS A 71 7.56 -20.43 14.16
N GLN A 72 7.67 -21.50 14.96
CA GLN A 72 8.67 -22.55 14.82
C GLN A 72 8.07 -23.85 14.28
N MET A 73 7.47 -23.79 13.09
CA MET A 73 6.78 -24.94 12.51
C MET A 73 7.71 -26.09 12.10
N ALA A 74 8.97 -25.83 11.75
CA ALA A 74 9.93 -26.88 11.45
C ALA A 74 10.23 -27.76 12.69
N TYR A 75 10.27 -27.15 13.88
CA TYR A 75 10.43 -27.88 15.12
C TYR A 75 9.16 -28.66 15.48
N ALA A 76 7.98 -28.05 15.31
CA ALA A 76 6.69 -28.73 15.48
C ALA A 76 6.60 -30.00 14.62
N HIS A 77 7.06 -29.94 13.37
CA HIS A 77 7.07 -31.09 12.47
C HIS A 77 7.98 -32.23 12.97
N LYS A 78 9.16 -31.91 13.52
CA LYS A 78 10.04 -32.92 14.11
C LYS A 78 9.40 -33.63 15.28
N VAL A 79 8.79 -32.86 16.20
CA VAL A 79 8.06 -33.41 17.35
C VAL A 79 6.88 -34.28 16.89
N PHE A 80 6.23 -33.90 15.79
CA PHE A 80 5.17 -34.70 15.19
C PHE A 80 5.68 -36.04 14.63
N ASP A 81 6.84 -36.06 13.94
CA ASP A 81 7.42 -37.27 13.37
C ASP A 81 7.99 -38.25 14.41
N GLU A 82 8.35 -37.75 15.60
CA GLU A 82 8.78 -38.58 16.73
C GLU A 82 7.63 -39.37 17.39
N ILE A 83 6.37 -39.07 17.06
CA ILE A 83 5.20 -39.73 17.62
C ILE A 83 4.70 -40.82 16.64
N PRO A 84 4.80 -42.11 16.99
CA PRO A 84 4.53 -43.21 16.05
C PRO A 84 3.05 -43.38 15.70
N ASP A 85 2.12 -43.03 16.60
CA ASP A 85 0.67 -43.08 16.35
C ASP A 85 -0.01 -41.74 16.75
N PRO A 86 0.03 -40.73 15.86
CA PRO A 86 -0.50 -39.41 16.15
C PRO A 86 -2.04 -39.38 16.12
N ASN A 87 -2.65 -38.99 17.24
CA ASN A 87 -4.11 -38.83 17.34
C ASN A 87 -4.64 -37.64 16.50
N VAL A 88 -5.94 -37.65 16.19
CA VAL A 88 -6.60 -36.61 15.36
C VAL A 88 -6.44 -35.19 15.94
N ALA A 89 -6.33 -35.05 17.26
CA ALA A 89 -6.12 -33.76 17.91
C ALA A 89 -4.75 -33.15 17.56
N LEU A 90 -3.71 -33.99 17.49
CA LEU A 90 -2.36 -33.61 17.10
C LEU A 90 -2.28 -33.21 15.61
N TRP A 91 -2.91 -33.98 14.72
CA TRP A 91 -3.05 -33.61 13.30
C TRP A 91 -3.72 -32.24 13.15
N ASN A 92 -4.85 -32.02 13.83
CA ASN A 92 -5.56 -30.74 13.80
C ASN A 92 -4.74 -29.58 14.38
N ALA A 93 -3.87 -29.84 15.37
CA ALA A 93 -2.94 -28.84 15.89
C ALA A 93 -1.88 -28.47 14.84
N MET A 94 -1.32 -29.45 14.12
CA MET A 94 -0.39 -29.22 13.02
C MET A 94 -1.02 -28.44 11.87
N PHE A 95 -2.23 -28.82 11.43
CA PHE A 95 -2.95 -28.09 10.39
C PHE A 95 -3.19 -26.63 10.78
N ARG A 96 -3.70 -26.38 12.00
CA ARG A 96 -3.89 -25.01 12.51
C ARG A 96 -2.57 -24.25 12.60
N GLY A 97 -1.51 -24.91 13.04
CA GLY A 97 -0.19 -24.31 13.18
C GLY A 97 0.40 -23.87 11.83
N TYR A 98 0.33 -24.73 10.82
CA TYR A 98 0.76 -24.39 9.46
C TYR A 98 -0.12 -23.34 8.82
N GLY A 99 -1.44 -23.45 8.97
CA GLY A 99 -2.40 -22.49 8.43
C GLY A 99 -2.25 -21.08 9.00
N LYS A 100 -1.97 -20.95 10.31
CA LYS A 100 -1.74 -19.65 10.98
C LYS A 100 -0.40 -19.02 10.58
N ASN A 101 0.59 -19.83 10.23
CA ASN A 101 1.92 -19.37 9.81
C ASN A 101 2.04 -19.27 8.27
N GLU A 102 0.93 -19.21 7.53
CA GLU A 102 0.86 -19.02 6.06
C GLU A 102 1.57 -20.11 5.23
N ASN A 103 1.90 -21.25 5.85
CA ASN A 103 2.54 -22.39 5.21
C ASN A 103 1.49 -23.35 4.61
N HIS A 104 0.67 -22.82 3.69
CA HIS A 104 -0.48 -23.53 3.13
C HIS A 104 -0.11 -24.80 2.33
N GLY A 105 1.09 -24.85 1.72
CA GLY A 105 1.55 -26.03 0.98
C GLY A 105 1.73 -27.25 1.88
N GLU A 106 2.31 -27.05 3.06
CA GLU A 106 2.52 -28.11 4.06
C GLU A 106 1.21 -28.66 4.60
N VAL A 107 0.16 -27.83 4.72
CA VAL A 107 -1.19 -28.29 5.10
C VAL A 107 -1.72 -29.34 4.12
N ILE A 108 -1.53 -29.14 2.82
CA ILE A 108 -2.00 -30.06 1.78
C ILE A 108 -1.19 -31.36 1.82
N VAL A 109 0.15 -31.26 1.93
CA VAL A 109 1.05 -32.43 2.06
C VAL A 109 0.68 -33.27 3.28
N LEU A 110 0.48 -32.62 4.42
CA LEU A 110 0.11 -33.28 5.68
C LEU A 110 -1.27 -33.95 5.58
N PHE A 111 -2.22 -33.35 4.85
CA PHE A 111 -3.54 -33.95 4.61
C PHE A 111 -3.45 -35.22 3.75
N CYS A 112 -2.61 -35.21 2.71
CA CYS A 112 -2.33 -36.40 1.91
C CYS A 112 -1.73 -37.53 2.76
N ARG A 113 -0.80 -37.20 3.68
CA ARG A 113 -0.19 -38.16 4.61
C ARG A 113 -1.22 -38.75 5.59
N MET A 114 -2.09 -37.91 6.16
CA MET A 114 -3.18 -38.37 7.04
C MET A 114 -4.08 -39.39 6.32
N LYS A 115 -4.41 -39.12 5.05
CA LYS A 115 -5.22 -40.03 4.23
C LYS A 115 -4.49 -41.33 3.88
N SER A 116 -3.19 -41.31 3.59
CA SER A 116 -2.43 -42.54 3.31
C SER A 116 -2.28 -43.45 4.53
N MET A 117 -2.47 -42.91 5.73
CA MET A 117 -2.49 -43.65 7.00
C MET A 117 -3.90 -44.12 7.40
N ASP A 118 -4.91 -43.96 6.53
CA ASP A 118 -6.31 -44.30 6.77
C ASP A 118 -6.93 -43.63 8.02
N ILE A 119 -6.38 -42.47 8.43
CA ILE A 119 -6.92 -41.69 9.55
C ILE A 119 -8.06 -40.82 9.03
N LEU A 120 -9.27 -40.99 9.59
CA LEU A 120 -10.47 -40.26 9.18
C LEU A 120 -10.41 -38.77 9.59
N PRO A 121 -10.51 -37.83 8.63
CA PRO A 121 -10.65 -36.41 8.93
C PRO A 121 -12.00 -36.10 9.61
N ASN A 122 -12.04 -35.01 10.38
CA ASN A 122 -13.28 -34.55 11.01
C ASN A 122 -13.68 -33.14 10.53
N CYS A 123 -14.81 -32.63 11.04
CA CYS A 123 -15.35 -31.31 10.69
C CYS A 123 -14.41 -30.13 11.03
N PHE A 124 -13.39 -30.32 11.86
CA PHE A 124 -12.37 -29.30 12.16
C PHE A 124 -11.14 -29.40 11.25
N THR A 125 -10.91 -30.54 10.60
CA THR A 125 -9.81 -30.76 9.66
C THR A 125 -10.08 -30.05 8.33
N PHE A 126 -11.25 -30.30 7.73
CA PHE A 126 -11.56 -29.85 6.37
C PHE A 126 -11.45 -28.33 6.17
N PRO A 127 -11.99 -27.47 7.06
CA PRO A 127 -11.97 -26.01 6.88
C PRO A 127 -10.55 -25.44 6.73
N VAL A 128 -9.57 -25.98 7.47
CA VAL A 128 -8.17 -25.53 7.39
C VAL A 128 -7.53 -25.93 6.06
N VAL A 129 -7.82 -27.15 5.60
CA VAL A 129 -7.30 -27.69 4.33
C VAL A 129 -7.93 -26.96 3.14
N ILE A 130 -9.26 -26.82 3.12
CA ILE A 130 -10.02 -26.11 2.08
C ILE A 130 -9.57 -24.66 1.97
N LYS A 131 -9.44 -23.95 3.11
CA LYS A 131 -8.92 -22.58 3.14
C LYS A 131 -7.51 -22.47 2.56
N SER A 132 -6.66 -23.47 2.82
CA SER A 132 -5.30 -23.53 2.26
C SER A 132 -5.32 -23.75 0.74
N CYS A 133 -6.19 -24.63 0.24
CA CYS A 133 -6.42 -24.80 -1.20
C CYS A 133 -6.87 -23.49 -1.87
N GLY A 134 -7.84 -22.78 -1.26
CA GLY A 134 -8.31 -21.48 -1.74
C GLY A 134 -7.21 -20.41 -1.79
N LYS A 135 -6.41 -20.28 -0.72
CA LYS A 135 -5.29 -19.32 -0.64
C LYS A 135 -4.18 -19.60 -1.66
N MET A 136 -3.92 -20.87 -1.95
CA MET A 136 -2.95 -21.27 -2.98
C MET A 136 -3.52 -21.28 -4.40
N LYS A 137 -4.81 -20.94 -4.59
CA LYS A 137 -5.54 -21.03 -5.87
C LYS A 137 -5.48 -22.43 -6.50
N ARG A 138 -5.46 -23.46 -5.65
CA ARG A 138 -5.37 -24.89 -6.02
C ARG A 138 -6.76 -25.52 -6.03
N LEU A 139 -7.54 -25.19 -7.05
CA LEU A 139 -8.96 -25.55 -7.13
C LEU A 139 -9.17 -27.06 -7.32
N ILE A 140 -8.31 -27.71 -8.10
CA ILE A 140 -8.38 -29.16 -8.36
C ILE A 140 -8.19 -29.94 -7.04
N GLU A 141 -7.18 -29.57 -6.23
CA GLU A 141 -7.00 -30.16 -4.90
C GLU A 141 -8.18 -29.85 -3.97
N GLY A 142 -8.76 -28.65 -4.07
CA GLY A 142 -9.99 -28.29 -3.36
C GLY A 142 -11.18 -29.20 -3.68
N GLU A 143 -11.41 -29.50 -4.97
CA GLU A 143 -12.46 -30.43 -5.42
C GLU A 143 -12.22 -31.87 -4.93
N MET A 144 -10.95 -32.31 -4.93
CA MET A 144 -10.58 -33.61 -4.37
C MET A 144 -10.88 -33.66 -2.86
N VAL A 145 -10.59 -32.61 -2.11
CA VAL A 145 -10.92 -32.50 -0.69
C VAL A 145 -12.44 -32.49 -0.49
N HIS A 146 -13.20 -31.76 -1.32
CA HIS A 146 -14.66 -31.76 -1.29
C HIS A 146 -15.25 -33.16 -1.51
N CYS A 147 -14.71 -33.96 -2.43
CA CYS A 147 -15.10 -35.36 -2.60
C CYS A 147 -14.90 -36.18 -1.32
N VAL A 148 -13.82 -35.90 -0.56
CA VAL A 148 -13.57 -36.55 0.74
C VAL A 148 -14.57 -36.08 1.80
N VAL A 149 -14.91 -34.78 1.82
CA VAL A 149 -15.96 -34.24 2.72
C VAL A 149 -17.27 -35.01 2.56
N ILE A 150 -17.71 -35.22 1.31
CA ILE A 150 -18.94 -35.96 1.01
C ILE A 150 -18.82 -37.42 1.47
N LYS A 151 -17.71 -38.10 1.14
CA LYS A 151 -17.47 -39.50 1.54
C LYS A 151 -17.42 -39.70 3.05
N CYS A 152 -16.96 -38.70 3.80
CA CYS A 152 -16.93 -38.71 5.27
C CYS A 152 -18.25 -38.27 5.92
N GLY A 153 -19.30 -37.98 5.14
CA GLY A 153 -20.62 -37.61 5.66
C GLY A 153 -20.74 -36.16 6.14
N PHE A 154 -19.82 -35.27 5.76
CA PHE A 154 -19.82 -33.86 6.16
C PHE A 154 -20.38 -32.91 5.10
N GLY A 155 -20.98 -33.41 4.02
CA GLY A 155 -21.50 -32.59 2.91
C GLY A 155 -22.55 -31.55 3.34
N ALA A 156 -23.42 -31.89 4.28
CA ALA A 156 -24.45 -30.99 4.80
C ALA A 156 -24.00 -30.13 6.00
N ASN A 157 -22.74 -30.24 6.44
CA ASN A 157 -22.24 -29.57 7.63
C ASN A 157 -22.03 -28.06 7.38
N PRO A 158 -22.64 -27.14 8.17
CA PRO A 158 -22.56 -25.72 7.87
C PRO A 158 -21.16 -25.11 7.95
N TYR A 159 -20.34 -25.59 8.88
CA TYR A 159 -18.97 -25.08 9.06
C TYR A 159 -18.06 -25.48 7.89
N VAL A 160 -18.18 -26.73 7.41
CA VAL A 160 -17.44 -27.19 6.22
C VAL A 160 -18.00 -26.57 4.95
N GLY A 161 -19.33 -26.54 4.80
CA GLY A 161 -20.04 -25.97 3.66
C GLY A 161 -19.70 -24.50 3.41
N THR A 162 -19.65 -23.68 4.47
CA THR A 162 -19.25 -22.26 4.37
C THR A 162 -17.85 -22.11 3.80
N THR A 163 -16.88 -22.91 4.26
CA THR A 163 -15.51 -22.85 3.71
C THR A 163 -15.40 -23.35 2.27
N LEU A 164 -16.23 -24.31 1.87
CA LEU A 164 -16.31 -24.77 0.48
C LEU A 164 -16.90 -23.68 -0.43
N ILE A 165 -17.95 -22.97 0.02
CA ILE A 165 -18.53 -21.83 -0.71
C ILE A 165 -17.45 -20.78 -0.96
N GLU A 166 -16.71 -20.38 0.08
CA GLU A 166 -15.62 -19.39 -0.05
C GLU A 166 -14.54 -19.83 -1.03
N MET A 167 -14.11 -21.10 -0.97
CA MET A 167 -13.10 -21.64 -1.88
C MET A 167 -13.59 -21.67 -3.34
N TYR A 168 -14.81 -22.16 -3.59
CA TYR A 168 -15.37 -22.21 -4.94
C TYR A 168 -15.62 -20.82 -5.52
N ALA A 169 -16.14 -19.89 -4.71
CA ALA A 169 -16.33 -18.50 -5.08
C ALA A 169 -15.01 -17.81 -5.44
N ALA A 170 -13.97 -17.97 -4.62
CA ALA A 170 -12.63 -17.45 -4.92
C ALA A 170 -11.99 -18.09 -6.17
N GLY A 171 -12.40 -19.32 -6.50
CA GLY A 171 -12.03 -20.02 -7.73
C GLY A 171 -12.87 -19.65 -8.96
N GLY A 172 -13.85 -18.76 -8.83
CA GLY A 172 -14.76 -18.35 -9.91
C GLY A 172 -15.85 -19.37 -10.27
N LEU A 173 -15.98 -20.49 -9.54
CA LEU A 173 -16.97 -21.53 -9.79
C LEU A 173 -18.23 -21.30 -8.94
N ILE A 174 -18.94 -20.21 -9.21
CA ILE A 174 -20.10 -19.81 -8.41
C ILE A 174 -21.24 -20.85 -8.43
N GLY A 175 -21.41 -21.58 -9.53
CA GLY A 175 -22.40 -22.65 -9.63
C GLY A 175 -22.12 -23.82 -8.68
N ALA A 176 -20.84 -24.18 -8.49
CA ALA A 176 -20.43 -25.20 -7.52
C ALA A 176 -20.64 -24.71 -6.08
N ALA A 177 -20.32 -23.44 -5.80
CA ALA A 177 -20.61 -22.81 -4.52
C ALA A 177 -22.11 -22.82 -4.20
N TYR A 178 -22.96 -22.47 -5.18
CA TYR A 178 -24.42 -22.49 -5.00
C TYR A 178 -24.96 -23.90 -4.75
N LYS A 179 -24.38 -24.92 -5.39
CA LYS A 179 -24.73 -26.32 -5.14
C LYS A 179 -24.43 -26.72 -3.69
N VAL A 180 -23.22 -26.39 -3.19
CA VAL A 180 -22.86 -26.63 -1.78
C VAL A 180 -23.83 -25.91 -0.84
N PHE A 181 -24.13 -24.64 -1.13
CA PHE A 181 -25.10 -23.85 -0.37
C PHE A 181 -26.50 -24.49 -0.36
N GLY A 182 -26.91 -25.06 -1.49
CA GLY A 182 -28.17 -25.81 -1.65
C GLY A 182 -28.25 -27.06 -0.77
N GLU A 183 -27.16 -27.82 -0.67
CA GLU A 183 -27.06 -29.11 0.02
C GLU A 183 -26.90 -29.01 1.56
N MET A 184 -26.66 -27.81 2.09
CA MET A 184 -26.55 -27.57 3.54
C MET A 184 -27.88 -27.79 4.26
N PHE A 185 -27.84 -28.53 5.38
CA PHE A 185 -29.03 -28.81 6.20
C PHE A 185 -29.59 -27.54 6.85
N GLU A 186 -28.69 -26.69 7.35
CA GLU A 186 -29.01 -25.39 7.94
C GLU A 186 -28.04 -24.35 7.41
N ARG A 187 -28.57 -23.25 6.87
CA ARG A 187 -27.78 -22.14 6.34
C ARG A 187 -27.75 -21.04 7.40
N ASN A 188 -26.67 -21.00 8.16
CA ASN A 188 -26.45 -19.91 9.10
C ASN A 188 -26.16 -18.60 8.34
N VAL A 189 -26.24 -17.47 9.04
CA VAL A 189 -26.03 -16.14 8.47
C VAL A 189 -24.68 -16.05 7.72
N VAL A 190 -23.64 -16.68 8.26
CA VAL A 190 -22.31 -16.72 7.62
C VAL A 190 -22.36 -17.38 6.24
N ALA A 191 -23.06 -18.49 6.06
CA ALA A 191 -23.19 -19.16 4.76
C ALA A 191 -23.92 -18.29 3.73
N TRP A 192 -24.96 -17.55 4.15
CA TRP A 192 -25.64 -16.58 3.29
C TRP A 192 -24.69 -15.47 2.85
N THR A 193 -23.95 -14.88 3.80
CA THR A 193 -22.94 -13.84 3.52
C THR A 193 -21.85 -14.36 2.58
N SER A 194 -21.31 -15.55 2.80
CA SER A 194 -20.28 -16.14 1.93
C SER A 194 -20.81 -16.40 0.50
N MET A 195 -22.07 -16.83 0.35
CA MET A 195 -22.66 -17.06 -0.98
C MET A 195 -22.91 -15.75 -1.72
N ILE A 196 -23.44 -14.73 -1.03
CA ILE A 196 -23.69 -13.39 -1.57
C ILE A 196 -22.38 -12.72 -1.97
N ASN A 197 -21.38 -12.75 -1.09
CA ASN A 197 -20.03 -12.27 -1.40
C ASN A 197 -19.43 -12.99 -2.61
N GLY A 198 -19.70 -14.29 -2.76
CA GLY A 198 -19.28 -15.05 -3.95
C GLY A 198 -19.87 -14.52 -5.25
N TYR A 199 -21.15 -14.17 -5.28
CA TYR A 199 -21.77 -13.56 -6.46
C TYR A 199 -21.23 -12.15 -6.73
N ILE A 200 -21.00 -11.34 -5.68
CA ILE A 200 -20.37 -10.01 -5.77
C ILE A 200 -18.99 -10.10 -6.42
N LEU A 201 -18.14 -11.03 -5.96
CA LEU A 201 -16.80 -11.25 -6.51
C LEU A 201 -16.82 -11.70 -7.99
N CYS A 202 -17.92 -12.33 -8.43
CA CYS A 202 -18.15 -12.70 -9.83
C CYS A 202 -18.82 -11.58 -10.65
N GLY A 203 -19.14 -10.43 -10.04
CA GLY A 203 -19.82 -9.30 -10.68
C GLY A 203 -21.32 -9.49 -10.92
N ASP A 204 -21.94 -10.55 -10.40
CA ASP A 204 -23.39 -10.81 -10.56
C ASP A 204 -24.18 -10.24 -9.37
N MET A 205 -24.38 -8.92 -9.40
CA MET A 205 -25.18 -8.24 -8.37
C MET A 205 -26.65 -8.60 -8.39
N VAL A 206 -27.19 -9.07 -9.52
CA VAL A 206 -28.60 -9.43 -9.63
C VAL A 206 -28.89 -10.67 -8.79
N SER A 207 -28.05 -11.69 -8.92
CA SER A 207 -28.16 -12.91 -8.09
C SER A 207 -27.83 -12.64 -6.62
N ALA A 208 -26.84 -11.77 -6.35
CA ALA A 208 -26.51 -11.35 -4.99
C ALA A 208 -27.72 -10.66 -4.30
N GLN A 209 -28.35 -9.70 -4.99
CA GLN A 209 -29.54 -9.00 -4.48
C GLN A 209 -30.72 -9.95 -4.25
N ARG A 210 -30.97 -10.89 -5.17
CA ARG A 210 -32.02 -11.90 -4.98
C ARG A 210 -31.78 -12.77 -3.75
N LEU A 211 -30.55 -13.20 -3.51
CA LEU A 211 -30.21 -13.96 -2.31
C LEU A 211 -30.31 -13.13 -1.04
N PHE A 212 -29.93 -11.86 -1.11
CA PHE A 212 -30.11 -10.92 -0.01
C PHE A 212 -31.58 -10.74 0.36
N ASP A 213 -32.46 -10.61 -0.64
CA ASP A 213 -33.90 -10.48 -0.44
C ASP A 213 -34.51 -11.76 0.16
N LEU A 214 -33.99 -12.93 -0.23
CA LEU A 214 -34.43 -14.24 0.30
C LEU A 214 -33.84 -14.60 1.68
N ALA A 215 -32.84 -13.87 2.16
CA ALA A 215 -32.19 -14.18 3.43
C ALA A 215 -33.18 -14.02 4.59
N PRO A 216 -33.36 -15.05 5.44
CA PRO A 216 -34.37 -15.03 6.51
C PRO A 216 -34.03 -14.02 7.60
N GLU A 217 -32.73 -13.83 7.89
CA GLU A 217 -32.21 -12.81 8.78
C GLU A 217 -31.11 -12.04 8.05
N ARG A 218 -31.15 -10.71 8.15
CA ARG A 218 -30.16 -9.81 7.56
C ARG A 218 -29.45 -9.07 8.68
N ASP A 219 -28.32 -9.62 9.11
CA ASP A 219 -27.48 -8.97 10.11
C ASP A 219 -26.67 -7.81 9.49
N ILE A 220 -26.05 -7.01 10.35
CA ILE A 220 -25.25 -5.84 9.95
C ILE A 220 -24.13 -6.25 8.97
N VAL A 221 -23.56 -7.45 9.13
CA VAL A 221 -22.50 -7.95 8.25
C VAL A 221 -23.02 -8.13 6.82
N LEU A 222 -24.19 -8.76 6.67
CA LEU A 222 -24.77 -9.02 5.36
C LEU A 222 -25.15 -7.72 4.61
N TRP A 223 -25.74 -6.74 5.32
CA TRP A 223 -25.99 -5.40 4.76
C TRP A 223 -24.70 -4.74 4.28
N ASN A 224 -23.65 -4.75 5.11
CA ASN A 224 -22.36 -4.17 4.76
C ASN A 224 -21.69 -4.86 3.57
N THR A 225 -21.82 -6.19 3.46
CA THR A 225 -21.32 -6.95 2.31
C THR A 225 -22.00 -6.50 1.01
N MET A 226 -23.34 -6.35 1.01
CA MET A 226 -24.06 -5.84 -0.17
C MET A 226 -23.67 -4.42 -0.54
N ILE A 227 -23.60 -3.51 0.43
CA ILE A 227 -23.20 -2.11 0.21
C ILE A 227 -21.78 -2.06 -0.36
N SER A 228 -20.84 -2.82 0.21
CA SER A 228 -19.46 -2.90 -0.27
C SER A 228 -19.39 -3.42 -1.70
N GLY A 229 -20.20 -4.42 -2.05
CA GLY A 229 -20.28 -4.95 -3.41
C GLY A 229 -20.73 -3.92 -4.44
N TYR A 230 -21.76 -3.12 -4.13
CA TYR A 230 -22.18 -2.02 -5.00
C TYR A 230 -21.11 -0.92 -5.13
N ILE A 231 -20.40 -0.60 -4.04
CA ILE A 231 -19.29 0.36 -4.04
C ILE A 231 -18.14 -0.11 -4.95
N GLU A 232 -17.74 -1.39 -4.85
CA GLU A 232 -16.68 -1.98 -5.68
C GLU A 232 -17.02 -1.94 -7.18
N LEU A 233 -18.29 -2.09 -7.52
CA LEU A 233 -18.81 -1.97 -8.88
C LEU A 233 -19.16 -0.53 -9.30
N ARG A 234 -18.82 0.45 -8.45
CA ARG A 234 -19.03 1.90 -8.66
C ARG A 234 -20.49 2.33 -8.79
N ASP A 235 -21.44 1.52 -8.35
CA ASP A 235 -22.85 1.89 -8.28
C ASP A 235 -23.20 2.51 -6.92
N MET A 236 -22.82 3.78 -6.76
CA MET A 236 -23.07 4.51 -5.51
C MET A 236 -24.56 4.80 -5.27
N VAL A 237 -25.40 4.75 -6.29
CA VAL A 237 -26.84 5.02 -6.16
C VAL A 237 -27.51 3.85 -5.46
N ALA A 238 -27.25 2.62 -5.92
CA ALA A 238 -27.75 1.42 -5.26
C ALA A 238 -27.16 1.25 -3.85
N ALA A 239 -25.86 1.53 -3.68
CA ALA A 239 -25.20 1.48 -2.37
C ALA A 239 -25.87 2.44 -1.37
N ARG A 240 -26.14 3.69 -1.76
CA ARG A 240 -26.81 4.67 -0.89
C ARG A 240 -28.23 4.26 -0.56
N LYS A 241 -28.98 3.76 -1.54
CA LYS A 241 -30.35 3.27 -1.32
C LYS A 241 -30.39 2.16 -0.26
N LEU A 242 -29.52 1.15 -0.38
CA LEU A 242 -29.44 0.07 0.62
C LEU A 242 -28.99 0.56 1.99
N PHE A 243 -28.08 1.52 2.03
CA PHE A 243 -27.65 2.15 3.27
C PHE A 243 -28.81 2.87 3.98
N ASP A 244 -29.65 3.60 3.25
CA ASP A 244 -30.81 4.30 3.80
C ASP A 244 -31.94 3.34 4.25
N GLU A 245 -32.07 2.17 3.61
CA GLU A 245 -33.02 1.11 3.99
C GLU A 245 -32.56 0.30 5.22
N MET A 246 -31.29 0.42 5.63
CA MET A 246 -30.71 -0.35 6.71
C MET A 246 -31.35 0.03 8.07
N PRO A 247 -31.97 -0.92 8.81
CA PRO A 247 -32.72 -0.61 10.03
C PRO A 247 -31.88 0.01 11.16
N ARG A 248 -30.59 -0.35 11.23
CA ARG A 248 -29.63 0.16 12.20
C ARG A 248 -28.30 0.38 11.51
N GLN A 249 -27.94 1.65 11.37
CA GLN A 249 -26.65 2.05 10.82
C GLN A 249 -25.63 2.14 11.95
N ASP A 250 -24.62 1.26 11.94
CA ASP A 250 -23.47 1.34 12.83
C ASP A 250 -22.37 2.24 12.25
N VAL A 251 -21.42 2.69 13.07
CA VAL A 251 -20.34 3.58 12.58
C VAL A 251 -19.52 2.92 11.45
N MET A 252 -19.48 1.58 11.39
CA MET A 252 -18.80 0.85 10.32
C MET A 252 -19.49 1.04 8.97
N CYS A 253 -20.81 0.89 8.87
CA CYS A 253 -21.53 1.10 7.61
C CYS A 253 -21.39 2.54 7.09
N TRP A 254 -21.47 3.54 7.97
CA TRP A 254 -21.20 4.94 7.63
C TRP A 254 -19.79 5.10 7.04
N ASN A 255 -18.78 4.55 7.70
CA ASN A 255 -17.40 4.60 7.22
C ASN A 255 -17.19 3.86 5.89
N THR A 256 -17.92 2.77 5.65
CA THR A 256 -17.88 2.01 4.39
C THR A 256 -18.39 2.87 3.23
N VAL A 257 -19.56 3.49 3.38
CA VAL A 257 -20.14 4.35 2.33
C VAL A 257 -19.31 5.62 2.13
N LEU A 258 -18.79 6.22 3.22
CA LEU A 258 -17.89 7.36 3.17
C LEU A 258 -16.64 7.07 2.32
N ASN A 259 -15.98 5.93 2.59
CA ASN A 259 -14.83 5.49 1.81
C ASN A 259 -15.20 5.13 0.36
N GLY A 260 -16.43 4.66 0.13
CA GLY A 260 -16.96 4.40 -1.21
C GLY A 260 -17.07 5.67 -2.05
N TYR A 261 -17.68 6.73 -1.52
CA TYR A 261 -17.74 8.04 -2.18
C TYR A 261 -16.33 8.60 -2.45
N ALA A 262 -15.46 8.55 -1.44
CA ALA A 262 -14.07 8.98 -1.56
C ALA A 262 -13.29 8.24 -2.66
N SER A 263 -13.48 6.92 -2.80
CA SER A 263 -12.78 6.09 -3.78
C SER A 263 -13.34 6.24 -5.20
N ASN A 264 -14.61 6.62 -5.32
CA ASN A 264 -15.27 6.89 -6.60
C ASN A 264 -15.14 8.36 -7.05
N GLY A 265 -14.48 9.21 -6.25
CA GLY A 265 -14.16 10.60 -6.58
C GLY A 265 -15.28 11.61 -6.31
N ASP A 266 -16.43 11.17 -5.80
CA ASP A 266 -17.53 12.06 -5.40
C ASP A 266 -17.31 12.56 -3.96
N ILE A 267 -16.40 13.52 -3.84
CA ILE A 267 -16.02 14.10 -2.55
C ILE A 267 -17.13 14.98 -1.98
N GLU A 268 -17.95 15.62 -2.80
CA GLU A 268 -19.06 16.44 -2.28
C GLU A 268 -20.08 15.56 -1.55
N ALA A 269 -20.39 14.38 -2.09
CA ALA A 269 -21.22 13.40 -1.39
C ALA A 269 -20.51 12.84 -0.14
N CYS A 270 -19.19 12.63 -0.20
CA CYS A 270 -18.38 12.22 0.94
C CYS A 270 -18.48 13.24 2.10
N GLU A 271 -18.32 14.53 1.81
CA GLU A 271 -18.45 15.62 2.78
C GLU A 271 -19.85 15.67 3.39
N ARG A 272 -20.90 15.66 2.55
CA ARG A 272 -22.28 15.65 3.04
C ARG A 272 -22.56 14.47 3.96
N LEU A 273 -22.13 13.27 3.57
CA LEU A 273 -22.30 12.07 4.37
C LEU A 273 -21.55 12.17 5.70
N PHE A 274 -20.32 12.71 5.70
CA PHE A 274 -19.56 12.94 6.92
C PHE A 274 -20.28 13.90 7.87
N GLU A 275 -20.92 14.94 7.34
CA GLU A 275 -21.71 15.87 8.14
C GLU A 275 -22.97 15.22 8.74
N GLU A 276 -23.60 14.28 8.02
CA GLU A 276 -24.75 13.50 8.49
C GLU A 276 -24.40 12.48 9.60
N MET A 277 -23.12 12.13 9.78
CA MET A 277 -22.71 11.10 10.74
C MET A 277 -23.05 11.48 12.19
N PRO A 278 -23.83 10.66 12.93
CA PRO A 278 -24.20 10.96 14.31
C PRO A 278 -23.02 10.85 15.27
N GLU A 279 -22.16 9.86 15.03
CA GLU A 279 -20.95 9.60 15.80
C GLU A 279 -19.78 9.45 14.83
N ARG A 280 -18.69 10.17 15.11
CA ARG A 280 -17.47 10.16 14.31
C ARG A 280 -16.34 9.57 15.13
N ASN A 281 -15.60 8.64 14.55
CA ASN A 281 -14.39 8.09 15.16
C ASN A 281 -13.17 8.38 14.28
N VAL A 282 -11.99 7.90 14.72
CA VAL A 282 -10.74 8.09 13.97
C VAL A 282 -10.84 7.53 12.54
N PHE A 283 -11.61 6.47 12.30
CA PHE A 283 -11.81 5.92 10.97
C PHE A 283 -12.67 6.83 10.08
N SER A 284 -13.69 7.49 10.64
CA SER A 284 -14.50 8.49 9.93
C SER A 284 -13.63 9.64 9.45
N TRP A 285 -12.82 10.22 10.35
CA TRP A 285 -11.89 11.29 10.01
C TRP A 285 -10.84 10.85 8.98
N ASN A 286 -10.27 9.65 9.15
CA ASN A 286 -9.32 9.10 8.18
C ASN A 286 -9.96 8.84 6.81
N GLY A 287 -11.25 8.47 6.76
CA GLY A 287 -12.00 8.33 5.52
C GLY A 287 -12.12 9.66 4.78
N LEU A 288 -12.49 10.74 5.49
CA LEU A 288 -12.58 12.09 4.91
C LEU A 288 -11.21 12.63 4.47
N ILE A 289 -10.23 12.65 5.38
CA ILE A 289 -8.85 13.14 5.14
C ILE A 289 -8.19 12.34 4.01
N GLY A 290 -8.33 11.00 4.03
CA GLY A 290 -7.84 10.11 3.00
C GLY A 290 -8.54 10.30 1.66
N GLY A 291 -9.84 10.59 1.68
CA GLY A 291 -10.62 10.89 0.49
C GLY A 291 -10.12 12.13 -0.24
N TYR A 292 -9.90 13.24 0.48
CA TYR A 292 -9.28 14.44 -0.10
C TYR A 292 -7.90 14.16 -0.69
N ALA A 293 -7.03 13.49 0.07
CA ALA A 293 -5.67 13.20 -0.37
C ALA A 293 -5.60 12.35 -1.65
N ARG A 294 -6.43 11.30 -1.76
CA ARG A 294 -6.51 10.46 -2.97
C ARG A 294 -6.99 11.22 -4.21
N ASN A 295 -7.84 12.21 -4.01
CA ASN A 295 -8.41 13.03 -5.08
C ASN A 295 -7.60 14.32 -5.35
N GLY A 296 -6.38 14.43 -4.83
CA GLY A 296 -5.49 15.54 -5.12
C GLY A 296 -5.78 16.84 -4.35
N ARG A 297 -6.73 16.82 -3.41
CA ARG A 297 -7.18 17.98 -2.63
C ARG A 297 -6.40 18.15 -1.33
N PHE A 298 -5.10 18.44 -1.44
CA PHE A 298 -4.21 18.47 -0.27
C PHE A 298 -4.50 19.61 0.69
N PHE A 299 -5.04 20.73 0.22
CA PHE A 299 -5.38 21.86 1.08
C PHE A 299 -6.51 21.48 2.04
N GLU A 300 -7.56 20.86 1.51
CA GLU A 300 -8.69 20.33 2.26
C GLU A 300 -8.29 19.16 3.17
N THR A 301 -7.29 18.36 2.79
CA THR A 301 -6.67 17.37 3.69
C THR A 301 -6.11 18.03 4.95
N LEU A 302 -5.33 19.11 4.82
CA LEU A 302 -4.78 19.83 5.97
C LEU A 302 -5.87 20.55 6.76
N GLY A 303 -6.85 21.15 6.09
CA GLY A 303 -8.01 21.79 6.73
C GLY A 303 -8.83 20.80 7.57
N SER A 304 -9.14 19.64 7.03
CA SER A 304 -9.88 18.57 7.72
C SER A 304 -9.09 17.98 8.89
N PHE A 305 -7.77 17.90 8.78
CA PHE A 305 -6.91 17.50 9.89
C PHE A 305 -6.96 18.50 11.05
N LYS A 306 -6.88 19.80 10.77
CA LYS A 306 -7.06 20.83 11.81
C LYS A 306 -8.45 20.79 12.43
N ARG A 307 -9.46 20.50 11.61
CA ARG A 307 -10.83 20.30 12.06
C ARG A 307 -10.95 19.11 13.02
N MET A 308 -10.32 17.98 12.69
CA MET A 308 -10.23 16.82 13.58
C MET A 308 -9.65 17.20 14.96
N LEU A 309 -8.58 18.00 14.98
CA LEU A 309 -7.91 18.42 16.22
C LEU A 309 -8.69 19.45 17.05
N SER A 310 -9.60 20.20 16.43
CA SER A 310 -10.35 21.28 17.10
C SER A 310 -11.77 20.88 17.49
N GLU A 311 -12.43 20.05 16.67
CA GLU A 311 -13.80 19.61 16.90
C GLU A 311 -13.90 18.30 17.68
N SER A 312 -12.78 17.60 17.91
CA SER A 312 -12.81 16.31 18.62
C SER A 312 -11.58 16.08 19.50
N ASP A 313 -11.77 15.36 20.60
CA ASP A 313 -10.68 14.87 21.46
C ASP A 313 -9.96 13.63 20.87
N LEU A 314 -10.22 13.31 19.60
CA LEU A 314 -9.67 12.14 18.95
C LEU A 314 -8.21 12.40 18.55
N LEU A 315 -7.33 11.52 18.99
CA LEU A 315 -5.92 11.59 18.65
C LEU A 315 -5.66 11.02 17.25
N PRO A 316 -4.91 11.74 16.39
CA PRO A 316 -4.44 11.21 15.11
C PRO A 316 -3.64 9.92 15.30
N ASN A 317 -3.93 8.92 14.48
CA ASN A 317 -3.17 7.67 14.46
C ASN A 317 -2.16 7.65 13.31
N ASP A 318 -1.38 6.58 13.22
CA ASP A 318 -0.34 6.43 12.20
C ASP A 318 -0.86 6.61 10.76
N ALA A 319 -2.09 6.13 10.46
CA ALA A 319 -2.70 6.30 9.15
C ALA A 319 -3.08 7.75 8.86
N THR A 320 -3.56 8.49 9.87
CA THR A 320 -3.78 9.94 9.79
C THR A 320 -2.46 10.64 9.48
N LEU A 321 -1.40 10.33 10.23
CA LEU A 321 -0.09 10.97 10.08
C LEU A 321 0.50 10.76 8.70
N VAL A 322 0.50 9.53 8.17
CA VAL A 322 1.02 9.23 6.82
C VAL A 322 0.28 10.07 5.76
N THR A 323 -1.05 10.17 5.86
CA THR A 323 -1.87 10.91 4.89
C THR A 323 -1.59 12.41 4.95
N VAL A 324 -1.54 12.98 6.16
CA VAL A 324 -1.33 14.41 6.35
C VAL A 324 0.11 14.80 6.03
N LEU A 325 1.10 13.98 6.38
CA LEU A 325 2.51 14.20 5.99
C LEU A 325 2.68 14.19 4.48
N SER A 326 1.98 13.31 3.76
CA SER A 326 1.97 13.31 2.29
C SER A 326 1.39 14.62 1.72
N ALA A 327 0.32 15.15 2.33
CA ALA A 327 -0.21 16.46 1.97
C ALA A 327 0.79 17.59 2.27
N CYS A 328 1.46 17.57 3.42
CA CYS A 328 2.52 18.52 3.75
C CYS A 328 3.66 18.46 2.71
N ALA A 329 4.08 17.27 2.31
CA ALA A 329 5.13 17.06 1.31
C ALA A 329 4.77 17.68 -0.05
N ARG A 330 3.48 17.62 -0.44
CA ARG A 330 2.99 18.15 -1.72
C ARG A 330 2.75 19.66 -1.70
N LEU A 331 2.39 20.21 -0.55
CA LEU A 331 2.12 21.64 -0.37
C LEU A 331 3.34 22.42 0.13
N GLY A 332 4.41 21.74 0.52
CA GLY A 332 5.56 22.37 1.19
C GLY A 332 5.24 22.91 2.59
N ALA A 333 4.23 22.33 3.28
CA ALA A 333 3.81 22.75 4.62
C ALA A 333 4.76 22.21 5.70
N LEU A 334 5.94 22.82 5.76
CA LEU A 334 7.06 22.37 6.57
C LEU A 334 6.80 22.52 8.07
N ASP A 335 6.16 23.60 8.51
CA ASP A 335 5.99 23.86 9.94
C ASP A 335 4.97 22.90 10.55
N LEU A 336 3.85 22.67 9.86
CA LEU A 336 2.94 21.57 10.19
C LEU A 336 3.65 20.20 10.16
N GLY A 337 4.51 19.96 9.16
CA GLY A 337 5.32 18.74 9.06
C GLY A 337 6.25 18.53 10.26
N LYS A 338 6.91 19.58 10.75
CA LYS A 338 7.75 19.54 11.97
C LYS A 338 6.90 19.27 13.20
N TRP A 339 5.75 19.90 13.34
CA TRP A 339 4.83 19.64 14.45
C TRP A 339 4.38 18.17 14.46
N LEU A 340 4.02 17.63 13.30
CA LEU A 340 3.65 16.22 13.13
C LEU A 340 4.80 15.28 13.49
N HIS A 341 6.05 15.64 13.18
CA HIS A 341 7.21 14.85 13.59
C HIS A 341 7.38 14.82 15.12
N VAL A 342 7.20 15.96 15.81
CA VAL A 342 7.23 16.02 17.28
C VAL A 342 6.11 15.15 17.87
N TYR A 343 4.90 15.26 17.33
CA TYR A 343 3.77 14.42 17.74
C TYR A 343 4.06 12.92 17.49
N ALA A 344 4.54 12.55 16.30
CA ALA A 344 4.93 11.19 15.95
C ALA A 344 5.97 10.62 16.93
N LYS A 345 6.91 11.46 17.38
CA LYS A 345 7.92 11.09 18.40
C LYS A 345 7.28 10.78 19.76
N SER A 346 6.25 11.52 20.17
CA SER A 346 5.53 11.25 21.43
C SER A 346 4.77 9.93 21.42
N ILE A 347 4.28 9.46 20.27
CA ILE A 347 3.56 8.17 20.13
C ILE A 347 4.48 6.99 19.78
N GLY A 348 5.78 7.22 19.56
CA GLY A 348 6.78 6.17 19.33
C GLY A 348 6.93 5.69 17.88
N TYR A 349 6.90 6.61 16.90
CA TYR A 349 6.95 6.27 15.47
C TYR A 349 8.17 5.48 15.00
N LYS A 350 9.29 5.45 15.73
CA LYS A 350 10.57 4.84 15.27
C LYS A 350 10.45 3.35 14.90
N ARG A 351 9.42 2.67 15.42
CA ARG A 351 9.09 1.28 15.10
C ARG A 351 8.14 1.11 13.92
N ASN A 352 7.50 2.21 13.49
CA ASN A 352 6.56 2.24 12.38
C ASN A 352 7.25 2.77 11.11
N VAL A 353 7.57 1.85 10.19
CA VAL A 353 8.22 2.16 8.92
C VAL A 353 7.39 3.09 8.03
N TYR A 354 6.05 3.01 8.10
CA TYR A 354 5.16 3.83 7.26
C TYR A 354 5.25 5.31 7.64
N VAL A 355 5.19 5.61 8.95
CA VAL A 355 5.31 7.00 9.44
C VAL A 355 6.73 7.52 9.20
N GLY A 356 7.76 6.69 9.43
CA GLY A 356 9.15 7.05 9.13
C GLY A 356 9.36 7.41 7.65
N ASN A 357 8.86 6.58 6.73
CA ASN A 357 8.96 6.82 5.29
C ASN A 357 8.21 8.11 4.88
N ALA A 358 7.02 8.36 5.43
CA ALA A 358 6.26 9.59 5.18
C ALA A 358 6.99 10.85 5.69
N LEU A 359 7.67 10.78 6.84
CA LEU A 359 8.49 11.88 7.36
C LEU A 359 9.71 12.15 6.48
N ILE A 360 10.40 11.11 5.98
CA ILE A 360 11.52 11.26 5.05
C ILE A 360 11.06 11.96 3.76
N ASP A 361 9.96 11.49 3.16
CA ASP A 361 9.39 12.09 1.94
C ASP A 361 8.98 13.55 2.16
N MET A 362 8.33 13.83 3.29
CA MET A 362 7.91 15.19 3.67
C MET A 362 9.11 16.13 3.80
N TYR A 363 10.13 15.77 4.59
CA TYR A 363 11.32 16.62 4.75
C TYR A 363 12.10 16.80 3.45
N ALA A 364 12.27 15.73 2.66
CA ALA A 364 12.94 15.79 1.39
C ALA A 364 12.21 16.76 0.43
N LYS A 365 10.89 16.65 0.28
CA LYS A 365 10.12 17.53 -0.62
C LYS A 365 9.95 18.96 -0.10
N CYS A 366 9.94 19.16 1.22
CA CYS A 366 9.93 20.50 1.82
C CYS A 366 11.30 21.21 1.82
N GLY A 367 12.33 20.57 1.26
CA GLY A 367 13.62 21.23 1.05
C GLY A 367 14.68 21.00 2.13
N ILE A 368 14.39 20.21 3.18
CA ILE A 368 15.30 20.02 4.33
C ILE A 368 15.77 18.57 4.39
N ILE A 369 16.66 18.22 3.46
CA ILE A 369 17.14 16.84 3.29
C ILE A 369 17.92 16.30 4.51
N ASP A 370 18.58 17.16 5.29
CA ASP A 370 19.31 16.74 6.50
C ASP A 370 18.37 16.20 7.58
N ASN A 371 17.20 16.81 7.77
CA ASN A 371 16.18 16.28 8.67
C ASN A 371 15.64 14.92 8.18
N ALA A 372 15.56 14.72 6.86
CA ALA A 372 15.17 13.43 6.30
C ALA A 372 16.22 12.34 6.60
N LEU A 373 17.51 12.68 6.54
CA LEU A 373 18.62 11.80 6.96
C LEU A 373 18.54 11.48 8.46
N ASP A 374 18.25 12.47 9.31
CA ASP A 374 18.09 12.26 10.76
C ASP A 374 16.94 11.30 11.06
N VAL A 375 15.80 11.46 10.37
CA VAL A 375 14.67 10.52 10.49
C VAL A 375 15.12 9.12 10.05
N PHE A 376 15.71 8.98 8.87
CA PHE A 376 16.18 7.70 8.34
C PHE A 376 17.14 6.99 9.29
N THR A 377 18.18 7.69 9.77
CA THR A 377 19.16 7.12 10.69
C THR A 377 18.51 6.69 12.02
N SER A 378 17.54 7.45 12.52
CA SER A 378 16.85 7.17 13.78
C SER A 378 15.85 5.99 13.77
N MET A 379 15.47 5.47 12.60
CA MET A 379 14.51 4.36 12.46
C MET A 379 15.12 3.01 12.87
N ASP A 380 14.38 2.24 13.69
CA ASP A 380 14.81 0.92 14.20
C ASP A 380 14.88 -0.13 13.09
N LYS A 381 13.94 -0.07 12.15
CA LYS A 381 13.84 -0.94 10.98
C LYS A 381 13.68 -0.07 9.73
N LYS A 382 14.33 -0.49 8.65
CA LYS A 382 14.29 0.17 7.34
C LYS A 382 13.88 -0.88 6.33
N ASP A 383 12.86 -0.56 5.54
CA ASP A 383 12.46 -1.40 4.41
C ASP A 383 13.01 -0.82 3.10
N LEU A 384 12.75 -1.50 1.99
CA LEU A 384 13.16 -1.06 0.66
C LEU A 384 12.64 0.36 0.35
N ILE A 385 11.43 0.69 0.81
CA ILE A 385 10.83 2.02 0.64
C ILE A 385 11.63 3.07 1.41
N SER A 386 12.09 2.79 2.64
CA SER A 386 12.93 3.71 3.41
C SER A 386 14.20 4.08 2.66
N TRP A 387 14.90 3.08 2.10
CA TRP A 387 16.13 3.29 1.32
C TRP A 387 15.86 4.06 0.02
N ASN A 388 14.83 3.65 -0.73
CA ASN A 388 14.47 4.31 -1.98
C ASN A 388 14.08 5.78 -1.77
N THR A 389 13.30 6.06 -0.73
CA THR A 389 12.84 7.43 -0.43
C THR A 389 14.02 8.35 -0.12
N ILE A 390 14.97 7.92 0.72
CA ILE A 390 16.13 8.77 1.07
C ILE A 390 17.13 8.89 -0.09
N ILE A 391 17.38 7.82 -0.86
CA ILE A 391 18.28 7.85 -2.03
C ILE A 391 17.73 8.82 -3.08
N CYS A 392 16.45 8.71 -3.42
CA CYS A 392 15.81 9.65 -4.36
C CYS A 392 15.78 11.07 -3.80
N GLY A 393 15.51 11.25 -2.50
CA GLY A 393 15.58 12.54 -1.82
C GLY A 393 16.95 13.20 -1.98
N LEU A 394 18.03 12.49 -1.68
CA LEU A 394 19.39 13.00 -1.84
C LEU A 394 19.73 13.35 -3.29
N ALA A 395 19.31 12.50 -4.24
CA ALA A 395 19.50 12.74 -5.66
C ALA A 395 18.85 14.05 -6.11
N MET A 396 17.57 14.26 -5.76
CA MET A 396 16.82 15.49 -6.10
C MET A 396 17.46 16.76 -5.51
N HIS A 397 18.12 16.62 -4.36
CA HIS A 397 18.84 17.69 -3.67
C HIS A 397 20.28 17.89 -4.17
N GLY A 398 20.69 17.20 -5.24
CA GLY A 398 22.04 17.29 -5.80
C GLY A 398 23.12 16.61 -4.93
N ARG A 399 22.74 15.91 -3.86
CA ARG A 399 23.65 15.14 -2.98
C ARG A 399 23.89 13.73 -3.51
N GLY A 400 24.22 13.63 -4.80
CA GLY A 400 24.38 12.34 -5.48
C GLY A 400 25.45 11.43 -4.87
N ALA A 401 26.52 12.00 -4.31
CA ALA A 401 27.58 11.21 -3.67
C ALA A 401 27.07 10.49 -2.41
N ASP A 402 26.25 11.17 -1.60
CA ASP A 402 25.63 10.59 -0.41
C ASP A 402 24.61 9.52 -0.78
N ALA A 403 23.86 9.73 -1.87
CA ALA A 403 22.92 8.75 -2.41
C ALA A 403 23.64 7.45 -2.84
N LEU A 404 24.77 7.55 -3.55
CA LEU A 404 25.60 6.41 -3.95
C LEU A 404 26.23 5.69 -2.74
N ASN A 405 26.60 6.44 -1.70
CA ASN A 405 27.08 5.86 -0.44
C ASN A 405 25.96 5.08 0.28
N LEU A 406 24.75 5.65 0.38
CA LEU A 406 23.60 4.94 0.96
C LEU A 406 23.21 3.69 0.14
N PHE A 407 23.31 3.75 -1.18
CA PHE A 407 23.13 2.57 -2.04
C PHE A 407 24.15 1.46 -1.72
N SER A 408 25.41 1.84 -1.49
CA SER A 408 26.45 0.88 -1.09
C SER A 408 26.16 0.27 0.29
N GLN A 409 25.67 1.06 1.24
CA GLN A 409 25.23 0.56 2.55
C GLN A 409 24.03 -0.38 2.44
N MET A 410 23.04 -0.05 1.59
CA MET A 410 21.88 -0.90 1.32
C MET A 410 22.31 -2.29 0.83
N LYS A 411 23.26 -2.35 -0.11
CA LYS A 411 23.84 -3.62 -0.59
C LYS A 411 24.54 -4.39 0.52
N ASN A 412 25.35 -3.72 1.34
CA ASN A 412 26.07 -4.34 2.47
C ASN A 412 25.13 -4.89 3.55
N CYS A 413 23.94 -4.31 3.71
CA CYS A 413 22.90 -4.81 4.60
C CYS A 413 22.06 -5.95 3.99
N GLY A 414 22.42 -6.45 2.80
CA GLY A 414 21.68 -7.51 2.10
C GLY A 414 20.35 -7.04 1.49
N GLY A 415 20.15 -5.72 1.37
CA GLY A 415 19.01 -5.15 0.67
C GLY A 415 19.08 -5.47 -0.83
N LYS A 416 17.95 -5.85 -1.43
CA LYS A 416 17.83 -6.07 -2.87
C LYS A 416 17.34 -4.78 -3.53
N PRO A 417 18.15 -4.13 -4.38
CA PRO A 417 17.72 -2.99 -5.18
C PRO A 417 16.53 -3.36 -6.07
N ASP A 418 15.63 -2.41 -6.28
CA ASP A 418 14.55 -2.50 -7.25
C ASP A 418 14.66 -1.41 -8.32
N ALA A 419 13.71 -1.38 -9.24
CA ALA A 419 13.60 -0.35 -10.28
C ALA A 419 13.65 1.07 -9.69
N ILE A 420 12.96 1.32 -8.58
CA ILE A 420 12.91 2.65 -7.96
C ILE A 420 14.29 3.03 -7.39
N THR A 421 15.03 2.07 -6.81
CA THR A 421 16.42 2.30 -6.37
C THR A 421 17.29 2.80 -7.53
N PHE A 422 17.18 2.16 -8.70
CA PHE A 422 17.97 2.53 -9.88
C PHE A 422 17.57 3.88 -10.47
N VAL A 423 16.29 4.28 -10.42
CA VAL A 423 15.90 5.66 -10.76
C VAL A 423 16.67 6.67 -9.90
N GLY A 424 16.70 6.48 -8.58
CA GLY A 424 17.43 7.37 -7.67
C GLY A 424 18.95 7.42 -7.93
N ILE A 425 19.56 6.28 -8.25
CA ILE A 425 20.99 6.18 -8.60
C ILE A 425 21.28 6.90 -9.92
N LEU A 426 20.49 6.65 -10.96
CA LEU A 426 20.68 7.28 -12.27
C LEU A 426 20.43 8.79 -12.21
N CYS A 427 19.46 9.26 -11.43
CA CYS A 427 19.31 10.68 -11.11
C CYS A 427 20.55 11.23 -10.40
N SER A 428 21.13 10.49 -9.45
CA SER A 428 22.38 10.90 -8.77
C SER A 428 23.54 11.05 -9.75
N CYS A 429 23.70 10.12 -10.69
CA CYS A 429 24.68 10.22 -11.77
C CYS A 429 24.40 11.43 -12.66
N THR A 430 23.14 11.72 -12.98
CA THR A 430 22.71 12.89 -13.77
C THR A 430 23.15 14.20 -13.13
N HIS A 431 22.90 14.37 -11.83
CA HIS A 431 23.28 15.58 -11.10
C HIS A 431 24.79 15.75 -10.92
N LEU A 432 25.54 14.64 -10.84
CA LEU A 432 27.00 14.66 -10.75
C LEU A 432 27.71 14.67 -12.11
N GLY A 433 27.00 14.46 -13.22
CA GLY A 433 27.57 14.33 -14.56
C GLY A 433 28.40 13.05 -14.77
N LEU A 434 28.14 11.98 -14.00
CA LEU A 434 28.88 10.72 -14.07
C LEU A 434 28.32 9.82 -15.18
N VAL A 435 28.66 10.13 -16.43
CA VAL A 435 28.13 9.42 -17.62
C VAL A 435 28.52 7.94 -17.62
N GLU A 436 29.80 7.64 -17.37
CA GLU A 436 30.31 6.25 -17.38
C GLU A 436 29.66 5.41 -16.29
N ASP A 437 29.61 5.91 -15.06
CA ASP A 437 28.95 5.23 -13.94
C ASP A 437 27.45 5.05 -14.20
N GLY A 438 26.77 6.05 -14.78
CA GLY A 438 25.36 5.94 -15.14
C GLY A 438 25.08 4.81 -16.14
N LEU A 439 25.93 4.67 -17.16
CA LEU A 439 25.86 3.56 -18.12
C LEU A 439 26.12 2.20 -17.45
N LEU A 440 27.12 2.13 -16.55
CA LEU A 440 27.42 0.91 -15.79
C LEU A 440 26.26 0.51 -14.87
N TYR A 441 25.67 1.46 -14.16
CA TYR A 441 24.52 1.18 -13.30
C TYR A 441 23.31 0.75 -14.12
N PHE A 442 23.03 1.39 -15.26
CA PHE A 442 21.96 0.98 -16.16
C PHE A 442 22.14 -0.45 -16.67
N GLN A 443 23.37 -0.85 -16.99
CA GLN A 443 23.67 -2.21 -17.44
C GLN A 443 23.56 -3.23 -16.28
N SER A 444 24.14 -2.92 -15.12
CA SER A 444 24.07 -3.81 -13.93
C SER A 444 22.64 -4.07 -13.48
N MET A 445 21.72 -3.11 -13.65
CA MET A 445 20.30 -3.29 -13.38
C MET A 445 19.72 -4.51 -14.12
N VAL A 446 20.14 -4.71 -15.38
CA VAL A 446 19.70 -5.83 -16.22
C VAL A 446 20.50 -7.08 -15.90
N ASP A 447 21.82 -6.98 -15.89
CA ASP A 447 22.71 -8.16 -15.83
C ASP A 447 22.78 -8.77 -14.42
N ASP A 448 22.91 -7.93 -13.39
CA ASP A 448 23.15 -8.39 -12.01
C ASP A 448 21.84 -8.57 -11.24
N TYR A 449 20.83 -7.74 -11.53
CA TYR A 449 19.57 -7.71 -10.78
C TYR A 449 18.35 -8.20 -11.57
N SER A 450 18.49 -8.47 -12.88
CA SER A 450 17.38 -8.91 -13.75
C SER A 450 16.17 -7.97 -13.71
N ILE A 451 16.40 -6.66 -13.54
CA ILE A 451 15.37 -5.64 -13.53
C ILE A 451 15.19 -5.13 -14.96
N VAL A 452 13.96 -5.20 -15.46
CA VAL A 452 13.62 -4.70 -16.81
C VAL A 452 13.52 -3.18 -16.79
N PRO A 453 14.32 -2.46 -17.59
CA PRO A 453 14.28 -1.00 -17.65
C PRO A 453 12.89 -0.49 -18.04
N GLN A 454 12.34 0.40 -17.21
CA GLN A 454 11.10 1.15 -17.46
C GLN A 454 11.39 2.57 -17.96
N ILE A 455 10.34 3.27 -18.40
CA ILE A 455 10.43 4.60 -19.04
C ILE A 455 11.21 5.62 -18.20
N GLU A 456 11.09 5.56 -16.87
CA GLU A 456 11.78 6.45 -15.93
C GLU A 456 13.30 6.27 -15.98
N HIS A 457 13.79 5.03 -16.11
CA HIS A 457 15.24 4.75 -16.20
C HIS A 457 15.82 5.29 -17.50
N TYR A 458 15.09 5.12 -18.61
CA TYR A 458 15.47 5.69 -19.89
C TYR A 458 15.47 7.21 -19.83
N GLY A 459 14.48 7.82 -19.17
CA GLY A 459 14.45 9.26 -18.92
C GLY A 459 15.65 9.77 -18.14
N CYS A 460 16.06 9.08 -17.07
CA CYS A 460 17.29 9.44 -16.35
C CYS A 460 18.54 9.35 -17.24
N MET A 461 18.66 8.31 -18.07
CA MET A 461 19.80 8.18 -18.98
C MET A 461 19.85 9.24 -20.07
N VAL A 462 18.68 9.60 -20.63
CA VAL A 462 18.56 10.66 -21.62
C VAL A 462 18.86 12.03 -21.00
N ASP A 463 18.40 12.29 -19.78
CA ASP A 463 18.73 13.51 -19.05
C ASP A 463 20.23 13.58 -18.73
N LEU A 464 20.84 12.49 -18.27
CA LEU A 464 22.30 12.38 -18.05
C LEU A 464 23.10 12.70 -19.31
N LEU A 465 22.82 11.99 -20.42
CA LEU A 465 23.52 12.20 -21.69
C LEU A 465 23.27 13.61 -22.25
N GLY A 466 22.03 14.09 -22.13
CA GLY A 466 21.61 15.41 -22.57
C GLY A 466 22.37 16.52 -21.83
N ARG A 467 22.39 16.49 -20.49
CA ARG A 467 23.11 17.46 -19.65
C ARG A 467 24.63 17.39 -19.78
N SER A 468 25.17 16.27 -20.23
CA SER A 468 26.59 16.13 -20.55
C SER A 468 26.94 16.54 -21.99
N GLY A 469 25.97 16.99 -22.79
CA GLY A 469 26.18 17.45 -24.17
C GLY A 469 26.29 16.34 -25.21
N LEU A 470 26.06 15.09 -24.82
CA LEU A 470 26.13 13.91 -25.68
C LEU A 470 24.79 13.69 -26.41
N LEU A 471 24.28 14.74 -27.06
CA LEU A 471 22.92 14.77 -27.64
C LEU A 471 22.69 13.69 -28.71
N ASP A 472 23.70 13.38 -29.54
CA ASP A 472 23.58 12.32 -30.54
C ASP A 472 23.47 10.93 -29.89
N GLN A 473 24.17 10.71 -28.78
CA GLN A 473 24.05 9.47 -28.00
C GLN A 473 22.69 9.40 -27.30
N ALA A 474 22.22 10.51 -26.72
CA ALA A 474 20.91 10.60 -26.11
C ALA A 474 19.79 10.27 -27.11
N MET A 475 19.85 10.82 -28.33
CA MET A 475 18.90 10.54 -29.40
C MET A 475 18.96 9.08 -29.88
N ASN A 476 20.17 8.52 -29.98
CA ASN A 476 20.33 7.10 -30.29
C ASN A 476 19.78 6.20 -29.17
N PHE A 477 19.88 6.64 -27.91
CA PHE A 477 19.30 5.94 -26.77
C PHE A 477 17.78 5.88 -26.89
N VAL A 478 17.13 7.03 -27.15
CA VAL A 478 15.68 7.12 -27.39
C VAL A 478 15.23 6.21 -28.53
N ARG A 479 15.96 6.19 -29.66
CA ARG A 479 15.63 5.33 -30.81
C ARG A 479 15.73 3.82 -30.52
N LYS A 480 16.54 3.40 -29.55
CA LYS A 480 16.76 2.00 -29.18
C LYS A 480 15.82 1.53 -28.07
N MET A 481 15.01 2.40 -27.50
CA MET A 481 14.07 2.05 -26.44
C MET A 481 13.05 1.01 -26.94
N PRO A 482 12.69 0.00 -26.12
CA PRO A 482 11.67 -0.97 -26.48
C PRO A 482 10.23 -0.44 -26.34
N MET A 483 10.07 0.82 -25.91
CA MET A 483 8.80 1.54 -25.79
C MET A 483 8.91 2.95 -26.37
N GLU A 484 7.76 3.57 -26.65
CA GLU A 484 7.68 4.97 -27.08
C GLU A 484 8.10 5.91 -25.94
N ALA A 485 8.84 6.97 -26.29
CA ALA A 485 9.28 7.97 -25.34
C ALA A 485 8.13 8.92 -24.95
N ASP A 486 8.02 9.22 -23.66
CA ASP A 486 7.00 10.12 -23.11
C ASP A 486 7.41 11.60 -23.18
N ALA A 487 6.50 12.46 -22.71
CA ALA A 487 6.72 13.90 -22.69
C ALA A 487 7.93 14.30 -21.82
N VAL A 488 8.24 13.54 -20.76
CA VAL A 488 9.37 13.86 -19.86
C VAL A 488 10.69 13.68 -20.58
N ILE A 489 10.87 12.59 -21.33
CA ILE A 489 12.08 12.31 -22.11
C ILE A 489 12.31 13.38 -23.19
N TRP A 490 11.26 13.73 -23.94
CA TRP A 490 11.38 14.76 -24.98
C TRP A 490 11.60 16.16 -24.39
N ALA A 491 11.01 16.47 -23.24
CA ALA A 491 11.28 17.72 -22.53
C ALA A 491 12.73 17.80 -22.02
N ALA A 492 13.30 16.69 -21.52
CA ALA A 492 14.71 16.62 -21.12
C ALA A 492 15.65 16.86 -22.31
N LEU A 493 15.37 16.23 -23.47
CA LEU A 493 16.11 16.48 -24.72
C LEU A 493 15.98 17.92 -25.19
N LEU A 494 14.78 18.50 -25.18
CA LEU A 494 14.55 19.88 -25.60
C LEU A 494 15.31 20.86 -24.69
N GLY A 495 15.30 20.61 -23.38
CA GLY A 495 16.06 21.36 -22.39
C GLY A 495 17.57 21.30 -22.65
N ALA A 496 18.11 20.12 -22.94
CA ALA A 496 19.51 19.94 -23.31
C ALA A 496 19.85 20.61 -24.65
N CYS A 497 18.98 20.53 -25.65
CA CYS A 497 19.16 21.18 -26.95
C CYS A 497 19.20 22.71 -26.82
N ARG A 498 18.44 23.30 -25.88
CA ARG A 498 18.56 24.72 -25.53
C ARG A 498 19.95 25.07 -25.01
N ILE A 499 20.47 24.28 -24.07
CA ILE A 499 21.78 24.51 -23.44
C ILE A 499 22.89 24.45 -24.49
N TYR A 500 22.87 23.45 -25.37
CA TYR A 500 23.90 23.20 -26.37
C TYR A 500 23.60 23.79 -27.76
N LYS A 501 22.52 24.57 -27.89
CA LYS A 501 22.09 25.28 -29.11
C LYS A 501 21.95 24.38 -30.36
N LYS A 502 21.44 23.16 -30.19
CA LYS A 502 21.16 22.21 -31.27
C LYS A 502 19.72 22.34 -31.77
N ILE A 503 19.53 23.17 -32.78
CA ILE A 503 18.19 23.57 -33.28
C ILE A 503 17.43 22.39 -33.89
N ASP A 504 18.08 21.60 -34.75
CA ASP A 504 17.40 20.52 -35.50
C ASP A 504 16.77 19.48 -34.56
N LEU A 505 17.48 19.13 -33.49
CA LEU A 505 16.97 18.22 -32.45
C LEU A 505 15.91 18.89 -31.56
N ALA A 506 16.01 20.20 -31.32
CA ALA A 506 15.01 20.94 -30.56
C ALA A 506 13.66 21.00 -31.31
N GLU A 507 13.69 21.24 -32.63
CA GLU A 507 12.48 21.25 -33.46
C GLU A 507 11.81 19.86 -33.47
N LEU A 508 12.61 18.79 -33.65
CA LEU A 508 12.11 17.41 -33.58
C LEU A 508 11.52 17.06 -32.20
N ALA A 509 12.19 17.43 -31.11
CA ALA A 509 11.69 17.17 -29.77
C ALA A 509 10.38 17.90 -29.49
N LEU A 510 10.21 19.13 -30.00
CA LEU A 510 8.95 19.86 -29.87
C LEU A 510 7.83 19.19 -30.67
N GLU A 511 8.06 18.78 -31.91
CA GLU A 511 7.05 18.10 -32.72
C GLU A 511 6.47 16.89 -31.97
N ARG A 512 7.34 16.08 -31.35
CA ARG A 512 6.93 14.95 -30.51
C ARG A 512 6.18 15.38 -29.25
N LEU A 513 6.60 16.45 -28.58
CA LEU A 513 5.88 16.99 -27.42
C LEU A 513 4.48 17.52 -27.76
N ILE A 514 4.29 18.08 -28.95
CA ILE A 514 2.98 18.54 -29.42
C ILE A 514 2.08 17.36 -29.75
N GLU A 515 2.61 16.27 -30.34
CA GLU A 515 1.86 15.03 -30.57
C GLU A 515 1.38 14.42 -29.25
N LEU A 516 2.24 14.38 -28.22
CA LEU A 516 1.93 13.79 -26.92
C LEU A 516 1.04 14.67 -26.03
N GLU A 517 1.34 15.97 -25.99
CA GLU A 517 0.68 16.94 -25.12
C GLU A 517 0.26 18.21 -25.89
N PRO A 518 -0.72 18.10 -26.81
CA PRO A 518 -1.11 19.22 -27.68
C PRO A 518 -1.66 20.42 -26.91
N LYS A 519 -2.11 20.20 -25.68
CA LYS A 519 -2.73 21.22 -24.80
C LYS A 519 -1.75 21.82 -23.79
N ASN A 520 -0.47 21.41 -23.77
CA ASN A 520 0.49 21.92 -22.80
C ASN A 520 1.21 23.18 -23.35
N PRO A 521 0.88 24.39 -22.86
CA PRO A 521 1.50 25.63 -23.37
C PRO A 521 2.99 25.72 -23.04
N ALA A 522 3.51 24.96 -22.06
CA ALA A 522 4.93 24.98 -21.69
C ALA A 522 5.86 24.53 -22.82
N ASN A 523 5.40 23.59 -23.65
CA ASN A 523 6.18 23.04 -24.77
C ASN A 523 6.51 24.15 -25.80
N TYR A 524 5.53 24.97 -26.16
CA TYR A 524 5.70 26.10 -27.09
C TYR A 524 6.61 27.19 -26.52
N VAL A 525 6.50 27.47 -25.21
CA VAL A 525 7.33 28.47 -24.53
C VAL A 525 8.81 28.07 -24.56
N MET A 526 9.13 26.78 -24.38
CA MET A 526 10.52 26.33 -24.37
C MET A 526 11.22 26.54 -25.72
N LEU A 527 10.60 26.18 -26.84
CA LEU A 527 11.17 26.46 -28.17
C LEU A 527 11.15 27.95 -28.52
N SER A 528 10.12 28.69 -28.11
CA SER A 528 10.08 30.16 -28.27
C SER A 528 11.28 30.82 -27.61
N ASN A 529 11.70 30.34 -26.43
CA ASN A 529 12.88 30.85 -25.75
C ASN A 529 14.16 30.50 -26.54
N ILE A 530 14.29 29.26 -27.04
CA ILE A 530 15.43 28.84 -27.89
C ILE A 530 15.54 29.73 -29.13
N TYR A 531 14.43 30.02 -29.83
CA TYR A 531 14.43 30.92 -30.98
C TYR A 531 14.76 32.36 -30.59
N GLY A 532 14.30 32.83 -29.43
CA GLY A 532 14.65 34.13 -28.87
C GLY A 532 16.17 34.26 -28.62
N ASP A 533 16.77 33.26 -27.98
CA ASP A 533 18.21 33.19 -27.68
C ASP A 533 19.07 33.20 -28.95
N LEU A 534 18.51 32.77 -30.08
CA LEU A 534 19.13 32.74 -31.40
C LEU A 534 18.76 33.94 -32.29
N GLY A 535 17.94 34.89 -31.80
CA GLY A 535 17.50 36.06 -32.54
C GLY A 535 16.47 35.79 -33.65
N ARG A 536 15.86 34.59 -33.69
CA ARG A 536 14.87 34.16 -34.70
C ARG A 536 13.46 34.68 -34.36
N TRP A 537 13.28 36.00 -34.25
CA TRP A 537 12.03 36.63 -33.79
C TRP A 537 10.80 36.34 -34.64
N LYS A 538 10.96 36.04 -35.94
CA LYS A 538 9.86 35.63 -36.82
C LYS A 538 9.27 34.29 -36.39
N ASP A 539 10.10 33.36 -35.93
CA ASP A 539 9.68 32.03 -35.49
C ASP A 539 9.03 32.07 -34.11
N VAL A 540 9.55 32.94 -33.23
CA VAL A 540 8.89 33.28 -31.95
C VAL A 540 7.47 33.80 -32.19
N ALA A 541 7.28 34.71 -33.14
CA ALA A 541 5.96 35.24 -33.47
C ALA A 541 5.01 34.13 -33.98
N ARG A 542 5.50 33.24 -34.85
CA ARG A 542 4.74 32.08 -35.34
C ARG A 542 4.30 31.15 -34.21
N LEU A 543 5.21 30.76 -33.32
CA LEU A 543 4.90 29.90 -32.17
C LEU A 543 3.89 30.54 -31.22
N LYS A 544 3.97 31.86 -31.00
CA LYS A 544 2.99 32.59 -30.18
C LYS A 544 1.58 32.56 -30.78
N VAL A 545 1.45 32.60 -32.11
CA VAL A 545 0.17 32.45 -32.80
C VAL A 545 -0.34 31.03 -32.65
N SER A 546 0.47 30.02 -32.96
CA SER A 546 0.12 28.60 -32.77
C SER A 546 -0.33 28.31 -31.33
N MET A 547 0.35 28.89 -30.34
CA MET A 547 -0.03 28.76 -28.93
C MET A 547 -1.40 29.40 -28.63
N ARG A 548 -1.72 30.57 -29.20
CA ARG A 548 -3.04 31.21 -29.05
C ARG A 548 -4.16 30.37 -29.68
N ASP A 549 -3.89 29.77 -30.83
CA ASP A 549 -4.86 28.94 -31.56
C ASP A 549 -5.22 27.65 -30.81
N THR A 550 -4.38 27.19 -29.87
CA THR A 550 -4.72 26.06 -28.99
C THR A 550 -5.80 26.39 -27.94
N GLY A 551 -6.17 27.66 -27.76
CA GLY A 551 -7.19 28.10 -26.82
C GLY A 551 -6.78 28.11 -25.34
N HIS A 552 -5.54 27.70 -25.01
CA HIS A 552 -5.05 27.61 -23.64
C HIS A 552 -4.17 28.83 -23.32
N LYS A 553 -4.52 29.56 -22.25
CA LYS A 553 -3.70 30.67 -21.74
C LYS A 553 -2.60 30.14 -20.83
N LYS A 554 -1.44 30.81 -20.85
CA LYS A 554 -0.37 30.59 -19.87
C LYS A 554 -0.95 30.76 -18.47
N PHE A 555 -0.92 29.72 -17.65
CA PHE A 555 -1.23 29.87 -16.22
C PHE A 555 -0.17 30.78 -15.59
N PRO A 556 -0.56 31.79 -14.81
CA PRO A 556 0.40 32.57 -14.03
C PRO A 556 1.19 31.60 -13.13
N GLY A 557 2.48 31.86 -12.95
CA GLY A 557 3.26 31.13 -11.97
C GLY A 557 2.63 31.30 -10.58
N VAL A 558 2.48 30.19 -9.87
CA VAL A 558 1.95 30.15 -8.50
C VAL A 558 3.08 29.87 -7.54
N SER A 559 3.15 30.62 -6.46
CA SER A 559 3.98 30.32 -5.30
C SER A 559 3.07 29.99 -4.13
N LEU A 560 3.26 28.81 -3.55
CA LEU A 560 2.60 28.37 -2.33
C LEU A 560 3.51 28.70 -1.15
N ILE A 561 3.01 29.48 -0.20
CA ILE A 561 3.79 29.92 0.97
C ILE A 561 2.99 29.61 2.24
N GLU A 562 3.64 29.01 3.24
CA GLU A 562 3.07 28.81 4.57
C GLU A 562 3.16 30.12 5.37
N VAL A 563 2.01 30.65 5.81
CA VAL A 563 1.88 31.86 6.62
C VAL A 563 0.89 31.59 7.76
N ASN A 564 1.30 31.82 9.02
CA ASN A 564 0.47 31.66 10.22
C ASN A 564 -0.31 30.32 10.24
N ASP A 565 0.42 29.22 10.09
CA ASP A 565 -0.08 27.84 10.01
C ASP A 565 -0.95 27.51 8.79
N GLY A 566 -1.26 28.45 7.89
CA GLY A 566 -2.01 28.22 6.64
C GLY A 566 -1.12 28.23 5.39
N VAL A 567 -1.48 27.49 4.35
CA VAL A 567 -0.79 27.56 3.04
C VAL A 567 -1.57 28.52 2.14
N VAL A 568 -0.90 29.54 1.60
CA VAL A 568 -1.51 30.58 0.77
C VAL A 568 -0.91 30.57 -0.62
N GLU A 569 -1.77 30.66 -1.63
CA GLU A 569 -1.38 30.75 -3.04
C GLU A 569 -1.18 32.22 -3.45
N PHE A 570 0.00 32.50 -4.00
CA PHE A 570 0.33 33.78 -4.62
C PHE A 570 0.49 33.61 -6.12
N TYR A 571 -0.27 34.38 -6.88
CA TYR A 571 -0.13 34.46 -8.34
C TYR A 571 0.63 35.73 -8.70
N SER A 572 1.33 35.72 -9.82
CA SER A 572 1.96 36.94 -10.34
C SER A 572 0.90 38.03 -10.57
N LEU A 573 1.11 39.20 -9.95
CA LEU A 573 0.19 40.36 -9.97
C LEU A 573 -1.18 40.12 -9.29
N ASP A 574 -1.31 39.09 -8.46
CA ASP A 574 -2.54 38.83 -7.72
C ASP A 574 -2.82 39.90 -6.67
N LYS A 575 -4.09 40.22 -6.48
CA LYS A 575 -4.60 41.13 -5.45
C LYS A 575 -5.71 40.50 -4.58
N ARG A 576 -5.89 39.18 -4.67
CA ARG A 576 -6.93 38.45 -3.92
C ARG A 576 -6.59 38.23 -2.45
N HIS A 577 -5.33 38.41 -2.05
CA HIS A 577 -4.93 38.22 -0.65
C HIS A 577 -5.61 39.26 0.25
N PRO A 578 -6.18 38.88 1.42
CA PRO A 578 -6.79 39.84 2.33
C PRO A 578 -5.86 40.99 2.75
N GLU A 579 -4.56 40.69 2.90
CA GLU A 579 -3.51 41.66 3.26
C GLU A 579 -2.75 42.22 2.04
N THR A 580 -3.35 42.21 0.84
CA THR A 580 -2.68 42.65 -0.40
C THR A 580 -2.04 44.04 -0.27
N GLU A 581 -2.73 45.00 0.32
CA GLU A 581 -2.23 46.38 0.47
C GLU A 581 -0.96 46.45 1.34
N GLU A 582 -0.90 45.66 2.41
CA GLU A 582 0.27 45.60 3.30
C GLU A 582 1.46 44.93 2.59
N ILE A 583 1.20 43.82 1.89
CA ILE A 583 2.21 43.07 1.14
C ILE A 583 2.82 43.94 0.04
N TYR A 584 1.99 44.58 -0.79
CA TYR A 584 2.48 45.48 -1.83
C TYR A 584 3.11 46.75 -1.26
N GLY A 585 2.61 47.25 -0.13
CA GLY A 585 3.22 48.35 0.62
C GLY A 585 4.65 48.02 1.06
N ALA A 586 4.85 46.85 1.67
CA ALA A 586 6.16 46.34 2.07
C ALA A 586 7.07 46.13 0.85
N LEU A 587 6.56 45.52 -0.23
CA LEU A 587 7.30 45.29 -1.47
C LEU A 587 7.77 46.61 -2.12
N MET A 588 6.91 47.62 -2.16
CA MET A 588 7.26 48.96 -2.65
C MET A 588 8.32 49.61 -1.76
N GLY A 589 8.20 49.47 -0.43
CA GLY A 589 9.19 49.94 0.53
C GLY A 589 10.57 49.31 0.31
N LEU A 590 10.62 47.99 0.17
CA LEU A 590 11.83 47.23 -0.13
C LEU A 590 12.44 47.63 -1.48
N THR A 591 11.61 47.80 -2.51
CA THR A 591 12.06 48.24 -3.84
C THR A 591 12.68 49.63 -3.79
N LYS A 592 12.11 50.54 -2.99
CA LYS A 592 12.67 51.89 -2.79
C LYS A 592 14.02 51.84 -2.08
N LEU A 593 14.15 50.99 -1.06
CA LEU A 593 15.40 50.73 -0.33
C LEU A 593 16.49 50.16 -1.25
N LEU A 594 16.15 49.16 -2.07
CA LEU A 594 17.07 48.57 -3.05
C LEU A 594 17.58 49.63 -4.03
N ARG A 595 16.67 50.45 -4.58
CA ARG A 595 17.04 51.55 -5.50
C ARG A 595 17.93 52.59 -4.84
N SER A 596 17.68 52.96 -3.58
CA SER A 596 18.55 53.89 -2.85
C SER A 596 19.96 53.33 -2.59
N SER A 597 20.11 52.01 -2.57
CA SER A 597 21.40 51.31 -2.42
C SER A 597 22.10 51.04 -3.75
N GLY A 598 21.66 51.67 -4.85
CA GLY A 598 22.29 51.56 -6.17
C GLY A 598 21.81 50.39 -7.03
N TYR A 599 20.79 49.65 -6.59
CA TYR A 599 20.18 48.61 -7.42
C TYR A 599 19.39 49.24 -8.57
N VAL A 600 19.85 49.03 -9.80
CA VAL A 600 19.11 49.37 -11.03
C VAL A 600 18.44 48.09 -11.52
N PRO A 601 17.11 47.98 -11.49
CA PRO A 601 16.42 46.84 -12.08
C PRO A 601 16.79 46.75 -13.57
N ASN A 602 17.16 45.57 -14.05
CA ASN A 602 17.37 45.35 -15.48
C ASN A 602 15.98 45.22 -16.14
N ILE A 603 15.36 46.35 -16.51
CA ILE A 603 13.98 46.42 -17.01
C ILE A 603 13.84 45.75 -18.40
N LEU A 604 14.94 45.36 -19.05
CA LEU A 604 14.91 44.70 -20.36
C LEU A 604 14.31 43.27 -20.32
N GLU A 605 14.28 42.59 -19.18
CA GLU A 605 13.70 41.22 -19.08
C GLU A 605 12.22 41.19 -18.64
N LEU A 606 11.69 42.27 -18.05
CA LEU A 606 10.29 42.33 -17.58
C LEU A 606 9.35 43.07 -18.56
N GLY A 607 9.91 43.89 -19.46
CA GLY A 607 9.13 44.87 -20.24
C GLY A 607 8.53 44.41 -21.57
N GLN A 608 8.93 43.27 -22.15
CA GLN A 608 8.43 42.85 -23.48
C GLN A 608 7.27 41.85 -23.44
N GLY A 609 6.82 41.43 -22.25
CA GLY A 609 5.60 40.64 -22.06
C GLY A 609 4.34 41.48 -21.77
N ALA A 610 4.47 42.80 -21.61
CA ALA A 610 3.44 43.65 -20.98
C ALA A 610 2.73 44.63 -21.92
N TYR A 611 3.05 44.65 -23.22
CA TYR A 611 2.30 45.44 -24.19
C TYR A 611 1.62 44.49 -25.19
N HIS A 612 0.29 44.49 -25.15
CA HIS A 612 -0.66 43.69 -25.95
C HIS A 612 -1.16 42.39 -25.30
N ASN A 613 -1.87 42.55 -24.17
CA ASN A 613 -3.10 41.77 -23.95
C ASN A 613 -4.20 42.26 -24.88
#